data_AF-A0A086JAV0-F1
#
_entry.id   AF-A0A086JAV0-F1
#
_cell.length_a   1.000
_cell.length_b   1.000
_cell.length_c   1.000
_cell.angle_alpha   90.00
_cell.angle_beta   90.00
_cell.angle_gamma   90.00
#
_symmetry.space_group_name_H-M   'P 1'
#
loop_
_entity.id
_entity.type
_entity.pdbx_description
1 polymer ?
#
loop_
_entity_poly.entity_id
_entity_poly.type
_entity_poly.pdbx_seq_one_letter_code
_entity_poly.pdbx_strand_id
1 'polypeptide(L)'
;MEASRSSEKCEVEILLLETGKELGRSPAQMQPFVDKLVKDNWLDTADSLRALSAPQWSQLQLPLRLEELLKKKLNASPAPTSSASASSGSVAFSPSVSFSPCSSSPAAPAASPASPASREEQASSSTGSETEAPKKREGNVFTEEDFAVVYAAVTDETLFPFSLTEAIEKLQIDVPRDSLAGVLRTLFTVIDGVLAQPSNPKKRRLRKANSSFHSQVGQFRAAVRVMEAAGFCEGKMRDPASGLLDDFWVMDTAYVMRLTDAHHLLAQLAEHAGVPAPPLPSSGFNPYSSSIVSASGTSLSQVAGQHGQMRKIENAQLKEKIRQREQLLETGGGEEVPLSPAVYALEELRQREKAEKASLAHESSDVDEAPAGEKPTLTAADIARIKEVKMRREKSLSCTVQTWSSSLFRRSPF
;
A
#
# COMPACT_ATOMS: atom_id res chain seq x y z
N MET A 1 40.61 -1.23 13.81
CA MET A 1 40.56 -0.76 15.21
C MET A 1 39.43 0.23 15.31
N GLU A 2 38.50 -0.06 16.21
CA GLU A 2 37.24 0.65 16.47
C GLU A 2 37.42 2.15 16.64
N ALA A 3 36.48 2.91 16.06
CA ALA A 3 36.08 4.20 16.58
C ALA A 3 34.56 4.27 16.47
N SER A 4 33.93 3.83 17.55
CA SER A 4 32.50 3.84 17.83
C SER A 4 31.95 5.25 17.61
N ARG A 5 31.08 5.41 16.60
CA ARG A 5 30.18 6.57 16.56
C ARG A 5 29.30 6.49 17.79
N SER A 6 29.52 7.39 18.73
CA SER A 6 28.66 7.64 19.87
C SER A 6 27.30 8.09 19.36
N SER A 7 26.43 7.13 19.06
CA SER A 7 24.99 7.37 19.08
C SER A 7 24.66 7.79 20.51
N GLU A 8 23.99 8.93 20.67
CA GLU A 8 23.36 9.27 21.93
C GLU A 8 22.52 8.05 22.35
N LYS A 9 22.86 7.47 23.51
CA LYS A 9 22.18 6.27 23.99
C LYS A 9 20.76 6.67 24.36
N CYS A 10 19.79 5.98 23.78
CA CYS A 10 18.38 6.24 24.07
C CYS A 10 18.08 5.92 25.53
N GLU A 11 17.06 6.57 26.11
CA GLU A 11 16.69 6.35 27.51
C GLU A 11 16.41 4.87 27.82
N VAL A 12 15.72 4.18 26.89
CA VAL A 12 15.45 2.75 26.98
C VAL A 12 16.71 1.90 26.89
N GLU A 13 17.68 2.29 26.05
CA GLU A 13 18.98 1.61 25.97
C GLU A 13 19.73 1.72 27.30
N ILE A 14 19.72 2.89 27.94
CA ILE A 14 20.35 3.11 29.24
C ILE A 14 19.70 2.23 30.31
N LEU A 15 18.36 2.20 30.37
CA LEU A 15 17.60 1.37 31.30
C LEU A 15 17.86 -0.14 31.08
N LEU A 16 17.95 -0.58 29.82
CA LEU A 16 18.27 -1.97 29.48
C LEU A 16 19.68 -2.35 29.92
N LEU A 17 20.67 -1.48 29.72
CA LEU A 17 22.04 -1.74 30.13
C LEU A 17 22.18 -1.80 31.65
N GLU A 18 21.49 -0.92 32.40
CA GLU A 18 21.46 -0.96 33.86
C GLU A 18 20.79 -2.25 34.36
N THR A 19 19.63 -2.60 33.81
CA THR A 19 18.89 -3.82 34.19
C THR A 19 19.67 -5.09 33.81
N GLY A 20 20.36 -5.08 32.67
CA GLY A 20 21.23 -6.17 32.24
C GLY A 20 22.41 -6.37 33.18
N LYS A 21 23.01 -5.28 33.68
CA LYS A 21 24.10 -5.32 34.67
C LYS A 21 23.64 -5.94 36.00
N GLU A 22 22.43 -5.61 36.47
CA GLU A 22 21.84 -6.23 37.67
C GLU A 22 21.61 -7.74 37.52
N LEU A 23 21.33 -8.20 36.29
CA LEU A 23 21.19 -9.61 35.95
C LEU A 23 22.54 -10.31 35.64
N GLY A 24 23.67 -9.61 35.77
CA GLY A 24 25.00 -10.14 35.46
C GLY A 24 25.27 -10.36 33.97
N ARG A 25 24.49 -9.73 33.08
CA ARG A 25 24.68 -9.82 31.62
C ARG A 25 25.60 -8.72 31.12
N SER A 26 26.42 -9.06 30.14
CA SER A 26 27.31 -8.08 29.51
C SER A 26 26.52 -7.14 28.59
N PRO A 27 27.00 -5.91 28.35
CA PRO A 27 26.35 -4.98 27.42
C PRO A 27 26.20 -5.58 26.02
N ALA A 28 27.15 -6.39 25.56
CA ALA A 28 27.07 -7.11 24.28
C ALA A 28 25.92 -8.12 24.23
N GLN A 29 25.62 -8.80 25.33
CA GLN A 29 24.47 -9.72 25.42
C GLN A 29 23.13 -8.98 25.46
N MET A 30 23.13 -7.70 25.85
CA MET A 30 21.93 -6.87 25.90
C MET A 30 21.60 -6.19 24.57
N GLN A 31 22.59 -5.99 23.70
CA GLN A 31 22.42 -5.40 22.37
C GLN A 31 21.29 -6.01 21.52
N PRO A 32 21.10 -7.34 21.41
CA PRO A 32 19.98 -7.87 20.62
C PRO A 32 18.60 -7.47 21.17
N PHE A 33 18.47 -7.23 22.48
CA PHE A 33 17.22 -6.75 23.08
C PHE A 33 17.04 -5.25 22.87
N VAL A 34 18.12 -4.48 22.92
CA VAL A 34 18.12 -3.06 22.57
C VAL A 34 17.71 -2.88 21.11
N ASP A 35 18.33 -3.62 20.19
CA ASP A 35 17.99 -3.59 18.77
C ASP A 35 16.51 -3.93 18.54
N LYS A 36 16.00 -4.96 19.22
CA LYS A 36 14.59 -5.35 19.12
C LYS A 36 13.64 -4.28 19.66
N LEU A 37 13.99 -3.61 20.75
CA LEU A 37 13.12 -2.60 21.38
C LEU A 37 13.17 -1.26 20.65
N VAL A 38 14.39 -0.75 20.44
CA VAL A 38 14.68 0.56 19.85
C VAL A 38 14.50 0.51 18.33
N LYS A 39 15.20 -0.39 17.62
CA LYS A 39 15.18 -0.41 16.14
C LYS A 39 13.95 -1.12 15.56
N ASP A 40 13.51 -2.23 16.15
CA ASP A 40 12.38 -2.99 15.59
C ASP A 40 11.02 -2.49 16.07
N ASN A 41 10.91 -2.06 17.34
CA ASN A 41 9.64 -1.66 17.95
C ASN A 41 9.53 -0.16 18.23
N TRP A 42 10.58 0.63 17.98
CA TRP A 42 10.55 2.09 18.11
C TRP A 42 10.23 2.55 19.54
N LEU A 43 10.81 1.90 20.54
CA LEU A 43 10.58 2.17 21.96
C LEU A 43 11.83 2.84 22.56
N ASP A 44 11.97 4.14 22.35
CA ASP A 44 13.21 4.85 22.71
C ASP A 44 13.10 5.57 24.07
N THR A 45 11.87 5.85 24.51
CA THR A 45 11.58 6.55 25.77
C THR A 45 10.95 5.63 26.82
N ALA A 46 11.18 5.93 28.10
CA ALA A 46 10.57 5.20 29.22
C ALA A 46 9.04 5.26 29.18
N ASP A 47 8.49 6.38 28.70
CA ASP A 47 7.04 6.57 28.55
C ASP A 47 6.46 5.68 27.44
N SER A 48 7.18 5.47 26.33
CA SER A 48 6.77 4.52 25.28
C SER A 48 6.64 3.11 25.83
N LEU A 49 7.56 2.68 26.71
CA LEU A 49 7.51 1.37 27.36
C LEU A 49 6.37 1.28 28.38
N ARG A 50 6.11 2.35 29.13
CA ARG A 50 5.03 2.39 30.12
C ARG A 50 3.64 2.32 29.47
N ALA A 51 3.50 2.88 28.25
CA ALA A 51 2.26 2.83 27.50
C ALA A 51 1.90 1.43 26.95
N LEU A 52 2.82 0.45 27.03
CA LEU A 52 2.57 -0.91 26.55
C LEU A 52 1.67 -1.72 27.50
N SER A 53 0.65 -2.35 26.93
CA SER A 53 -0.25 -3.27 27.61
C SER A 53 0.41 -4.63 27.91
N ALA A 54 -0.12 -5.37 28.89
CA ALA A 54 0.37 -6.70 29.27
C ALA A 54 0.62 -7.67 28.08
N PRO A 55 -0.28 -7.80 27.08
CA PRO A 55 -0.03 -8.70 25.95
C PRO A 55 1.05 -8.19 24.99
N GLN A 56 1.27 -6.88 24.90
CA GLN A 56 2.34 -6.29 24.08
C GLN A 56 3.72 -6.59 24.66
N TRP A 57 3.83 -6.58 25.99
CA TRP A 57 5.05 -7.04 26.68
C TRP A 57 5.39 -8.49 26.35
N SER A 58 4.38 -9.37 26.28
CA SER A 58 4.60 -10.78 25.89
C SER A 58 5.07 -10.93 24.44
N GLN A 59 4.61 -10.06 23.53
CA GLN A 59 5.01 -10.08 22.11
C GLN A 59 6.47 -9.69 21.90
N LEU A 60 7.06 -8.89 22.80
CA LEU A 60 8.47 -8.54 22.76
C LEU A 60 9.38 -9.75 23.05
N GLN A 61 8.84 -10.85 23.58
CA GLN A 61 9.56 -12.10 23.88
C GLN A 61 10.89 -11.85 24.62
N LEU A 62 10.84 -10.99 25.63
CA LEU A 62 11.99 -10.74 26.51
C LEU A 62 12.06 -11.87 27.56
N PRO A 63 13.26 -12.24 28.04
CA PRO A 63 13.36 -13.17 29.17
C PRO A 63 12.59 -12.64 30.38
N LEU A 64 11.72 -13.46 30.99
CA LEU A 64 10.78 -13.04 32.05
C LEU A 64 11.44 -12.23 33.19
N ARG A 65 12.62 -12.67 33.65
CA ARG A 65 13.43 -11.97 34.67
C ARG A 65 13.82 -10.54 34.27
N LEU A 66 14.09 -10.32 32.99
CA LEU A 66 14.43 -9.00 32.44
C LEU A 66 13.18 -8.12 32.35
N GLU A 67 12.06 -8.69 31.89
CA GLU A 67 10.77 -7.99 31.78
C GLU A 67 10.26 -7.52 33.14
N GLU A 68 10.28 -8.38 34.16
CA GLU A 68 9.84 -8.06 35.53
C GLU A 68 10.66 -6.91 36.13
N LEU A 69 11.98 -6.93 35.95
CA LEU A 69 12.85 -5.86 36.44
C LEU A 69 12.67 -4.57 35.66
N LEU A 70 12.47 -4.63 34.34
CA LEU A 70 12.17 -3.45 33.53
C LEU A 70 10.86 -2.80 33.98
N LYS A 71 9.79 -3.59 34.14
CA LYS A 71 8.49 -3.10 34.66
C LYS A 71 8.65 -2.49 36.05
N LYS A 72 9.43 -3.10 36.93
CA LYS A 72 9.73 -2.57 38.26
C LYS A 72 10.46 -1.22 38.19
N LYS A 73 11.47 -1.06 37.33
CA LYS A 73 12.23 0.18 37.16
C LYS A 73 11.39 1.29 36.51
N LEU A 74 10.53 0.94 35.56
CA LEU A 74 9.60 1.90 34.91
C LEU A 74 8.54 2.44 35.88
N ASN A 75 8.09 1.62 36.83
CA ASN A 75 7.17 2.03 37.88
C ASN A 75 7.87 2.76 39.05
N ALA A 76 9.16 2.49 39.27
CA ALA A 76 9.96 3.15 40.29
C ALA A 76 10.57 4.49 39.83
N SER A 77 10.57 4.78 38.51
CA SER A 77 11.12 6.01 37.92
C SER A 77 10.00 6.95 37.43
N PRO A 78 9.47 7.84 38.30
CA PRO A 78 8.71 9.00 37.88
C PRO A 78 9.63 10.23 37.80
N ALA A 79 10.10 10.58 36.59
CA ALA A 79 10.72 11.87 36.18
C ALA A 79 11.92 12.45 37.00
N PRO A 80 12.90 13.12 36.36
CA PRO A 80 14.05 13.68 37.05
C PRO A 80 13.72 15.04 37.65
N THR A 81 13.54 15.12 38.97
CA THR A 81 13.81 16.34 39.74
C THR A 81 14.99 16.09 40.67
N SER A 82 16.10 16.74 40.34
CA SER A 82 16.98 17.44 41.28
C SER A 82 17.47 16.69 42.53
N SER A 83 18.75 16.31 42.50
CA SER A 83 19.71 16.39 43.62
C SER A 83 19.24 16.03 45.04
N ALA A 84 19.75 14.91 45.58
CA ALA A 84 20.75 14.89 46.67
C ALA A 84 20.67 13.62 47.53
N SER A 85 21.85 12.99 47.66
CA SER A 85 22.44 12.38 48.85
C SER A 85 21.63 11.42 49.76
N ALA A 86 22.20 10.22 49.81
CA ALA A 86 22.04 9.16 50.80
C ALA A 86 21.96 9.62 52.28
N SER A 87 21.18 8.90 53.10
CA SER A 87 21.73 8.06 54.17
C SER A 87 20.65 7.29 54.95
N SER A 88 21.09 6.14 55.46
CA SER A 88 20.41 5.05 56.15
C SER A 88 19.61 5.38 57.41
N GLY A 89 18.71 4.46 57.80
CA GLY A 89 18.36 4.25 59.21
C GLY A 89 17.02 3.56 59.45
N SER A 90 17.03 2.23 59.60
CA SER A 90 15.95 1.45 60.21
C SER A 90 15.68 1.89 61.65
N VAL A 91 14.41 1.92 62.08
CA VAL A 91 13.93 1.32 63.34
C VAL A 91 12.40 1.19 63.35
N ALA A 92 11.96 0.07 63.89
CA ALA A 92 10.57 -0.35 64.07
C ALA A 92 9.85 0.40 65.20
N PHE A 93 8.52 0.48 65.13
CA PHE A 93 7.61 0.19 66.26
C PHE A 93 6.15 0.08 65.79
N SER A 94 5.48 -1.03 66.14
CA SER A 94 4.02 -1.14 66.36
C SER A 94 3.76 -1.04 67.87
N PRO A 95 2.55 -0.67 68.34
CA PRO A 95 1.51 -1.68 68.63
C PRO A 95 0.10 -1.23 68.15
N SER A 96 -0.77 -2.15 67.66
CA SER A 96 -1.88 -2.83 68.39
C SER A 96 -2.89 -1.84 69.03
N VAL A 97 -4.21 -1.91 68.82
CA VAL A 97 -5.13 -3.03 69.11
C VAL A 97 -6.52 -2.84 68.46
N SER A 98 -7.07 -3.97 67.97
CA SER A 98 -8.45 -4.54 68.15
C SER A 98 -9.71 -3.76 67.69
N PHE A 99 -10.85 -4.33 67.26
CA PHE A 99 -11.54 -5.60 67.51
C PHE A 99 -12.49 -5.95 66.31
N SER A 100 -12.45 -7.21 65.84
CA SER A 100 -13.49 -8.21 65.44
C SER A 100 -15.01 -7.84 65.27
N PRO A 101 -15.91 -8.77 64.81
CA PRO A 101 -15.76 -9.94 63.91
C PRO A 101 -16.93 -10.24 62.90
N CYS A 102 -16.59 -11.09 61.92
CA CYS A 102 -17.28 -12.28 61.35
C CYS A 102 -18.71 -12.36 60.77
N SER A 103 -18.74 -13.16 59.68
CA SER A 103 -19.79 -14.08 59.17
C SER A 103 -20.98 -13.48 58.43
N SER A 104 -21.44 -14.00 57.29
CA SER A 104 -21.36 -15.37 56.74
C SER A 104 -21.76 -15.41 55.25
N SER A 105 -21.12 -16.32 54.50
CA SER A 105 -21.53 -16.89 53.19
C SER A 105 -22.89 -17.63 53.27
N PRO A 106 -23.43 -18.34 52.25
CA PRO A 106 -23.05 -18.51 50.83
C PRO A 106 -24.27 -18.51 49.84
N ALA A 107 -24.03 -18.73 48.54
CA ALA A 107 -24.69 -19.76 47.68
C ALA A 107 -24.92 -19.31 46.21
N ALA A 108 -24.17 -19.95 45.30
CA ALA A 108 -24.53 -20.22 43.90
C ALA A 108 -25.63 -21.34 43.85
N PRO A 109 -26.13 -21.90 42.71
CA PRO A 109 -25.55 -21.94 41.35
C PRO A 109 -26.55 -22.04 40.14
N ALA A 110 -25.96 -22.21 38.94
CA ALA A 110 -26.48 -22.96 37.77
C ALA A 110 -27.64 -22.31 36.95
N ALA A 111 -27.83 -22.47 35.64
CA ALA A 111 -27.27 -23.35 34.61
C ALA A 111 -27.57 -22.73 33.21
N SER A 112 -26.73 -22.99 32.20
CA SER A 112 -27.14 -23.01 30.77
C SER A 112 -27.95 -24.29 30.48
N PRO A 113 -28.75 -24.42 29.39
CA PRO A 113 -28.17 -24.74 28.07
C PRO A 113 -28.95 -24.29 26.80
N ALA A 114 -28.18 -24.09 25.72
CA ALA A 114 -28.32 -24.50 24.31
C ALA A 114 -29.68 -24.62 23.56
N SER A 115 -29.77 -23.86 22.44
CA SER A 115 -30.06 -24.25 21.02
C SER A 115 -31.41 -24.91 20.63
N PRO A 116 -31.75 -25.11 19.32
CA PRO A 116 -31.40 -24.44 18.05
C PRO A 116 -32.64 -24.08 17.18
N ALA A 117 -32.49 -23.31 16.10
CA ALA A 117 -33.44 -23.37 14.98
C ALA A 117 -32.74 -23.13 13.63
N SER A 118 -32.63 -24.22 12.89
CA SER A 118 -32.23 -24.30 11.49
C SER A 118 -33.35 -23.77 10.59
N ARG A 119 -33.01 -23.07 9.50
CA ARG A 119 -33.84 -23.11 8.29
C ARG A 119 -32.98 -22.96 7.05
N GLU A 120 -33.22 -23.91 6.14
CA GLU A 120 -32.48 -24.22 4.93
C GLU A 120 -32.54 -23.16 3.84
N GLU A 121 -31.48 -23.24 3.03
CA GLU A 121 -31.31 -22.95 1.61
C GLU A 121 -32.52 -22.40 0.83
N GLN A 122 -32.24 -21.33 0.09
CA GLN A 122 -32.59 -21.33 -1.33
C GLN A 122 -31.54 -20.55 -2.14
N ALA A 123 -30.82 -21.30 -2.97
CA ALA A 123 -30.00 -20.79 -4.05
C ALA A 123 -30.89 -20.17 -5.13
N SER A 124 -30.50 -19.00 -5.61
CA SER A 124 -30.89 -18.53 -6.94
C SER A 124 -29.74 -17.73 -7.53
N SER A 125 -29.07 -18.38 -8.48
CA SER A 125 -28.13 -17.83 -9.44
C SER A 125 -28.78 -16.77 -10.31
N SER A 126 -28.14 -15.61 -10.46
CA SER A 126 -28.27 -14.81 -11.67
C SER A 126 -26.95 -14.13 -12.00
N THR A 127 -26.38 -14.63 -13.08
CA THR A 127 -25.28 -14.11 -13.89
C THR A 127 -25.52 -12.64 -14.25
N GLY A 128 -24.52 -11.79 -14.00
CA GLY A 128 -24.49 -10.40 -14.43
C GLY A 128 -23.06 -9.92 -14.42
N SER A 129 -22.45 -9.91 -15.60
CA SER A 129 -21.11 -9.38 -15.84
C SER A 129 -21.12 -7.87 -15.65
N GLU A 130 -20.50 -7.39 -14.58
CA GLU A 130 -20.09 -5.99 -14.49
C GLU A 130 -18.60 -5.94 -14.16
N THR A 131 -17.90 -5.17 -14.98
CA THR A 131 -16.50 -4.82 -14.87
C THR A 131 -16.30 -4.12 -13.53
N GLU A 132 -15.82 -4.85 -12.53
CA GLU A 132 -15.65 -4.32 -11.19
C GLU A 132 -14.42 -3.41 -11.14
N ALA A 133 -14.68 -2.11 -11.30
CA ALA A 133 -13.82 -1.04 -10.80
C ALA A 133 -13.45 -1.34 -9.34
N PRO A 134 -12.24 -0.98 -8.88
CA PRO A 134 -11.71 -1.39 -7.58
C PRO A 134 -12.74 -1.07 -6.48
N LYS A 135 -13.23 -2.12 -5.80
CA LYS A 135 -14.14 -1.99 -4.66
C LYS A 135 -13.58 -0.95 -3.70
N LYS A 136 -14.31 0.15 -3.53
CA LYS A 136 -14.05 1.15 -2.50
C LYS A 136 -14.18 0.43 -1.15
N ARG A 137 -13.05 0.16 -0.49
CA ARG A 137 -12.97 -0.57 0.78
C ARG A 137 -13.99 -0.02 1.77
N GLU A 138 -15.00 -0.82 2.12
CA GLU A 138 -15.87 -0.51 3.26
C GLU A 138 -15.08 -0.75 4.54
N GLY A 139 -14.66 0.35 5.16
CA GLY A 139 -13.87 0.33 6.39
C GLY A 139 -12.38 0.44 6.11
N ASN A 140 -11.74 1.40 6.79
CA ASN A 140 -10.30 1.61 6.77
C ASN A 140 -9.54 0.52 7.54
N VAL A 141 -10.00 -0.74 7.48
CA VAL A 141 -9.49 -1.86 8.27
C VAL A 141 -8.61 -2.73 7.39
N PHE A 142 -7.36 -2.92 7.78
CA PHE A 142 -6.38 -3.72 7.04
C PHE A 142 -6.15 -5.05 7.72
N THR A 143 -5.92 -6.09 6.91
CA THR A 143 -5.51 -7.41 7.33
C THR A 143 -4.16 -7.76 6.71
N GLU A 144 -3.44 -8.73 7.29
CA GLU A 144 -2.13 -9.15 6.74
C GLU A 144 -2.25 -9.77 5.34
N GLU A 145 -3.45 -10.21 4.95
CA GLU A 145 -3.75 -10.78 3.63
C GLU A 145 -3.85 -9.73 2.52
N ASP A 146 -4.02 -8.45 2.89
CA ASP A 146 -4.08 -7.32 1.96
C ASP A 146 -2.69 -6.90 1.47
N PHE A 147 -1.62 -7.44 2.04
CA PHE A 147 -0.26 -6.99 1.79
C PHE A 147 0.33 -7.57 0.49
N ALA A 148 0.62 -6.69 -0.46
CA ALA A 148 1.21 -7.01 -1.76
C ALA A 148 2.61 -6.39 -1.94
N VAL A 149 3.46 -7.01 -2.76
CA VAL A 149 4.77 -6.46 -3.16
C VAL A 149 4.77 -6.26 -4.68
N VAL A 150 5.20 -5.08 -5.13
CA VAL A 150 5.34 -4.75 -6.55
C VAL A 150 6.76 -4.25 -6.81
N TYR A 151 7.44 -4.94 -7.71
CA TYR A 151 8.82 -4.61 -8.12
C TYR A 151 8.89 -3.83 -9.43
N ALA A 152 7.77 -3.69 -10.14
CA ALA A 152 7.71 -2.94 -11.38
C ALA A 152 7.72 -1.43 -11.13
N ALA A 153 8.18 -0.67 -12.12
CA ALA A 153 8.05 0.77 -12.12
C ALA A 153 6.58 1.17 -12.03
N VAL A 154 6.27 2.15 -11.19
CA VAL A 154 4.92 2.70 -11.13
C VAL A 154 4.75 3.65 -12.30
N THR A 155 3.87 3.30 -13.24
CA THR A 155 3.58 4.14 -14.41
C THR A 155 2.40 5.07 -14.18
N ASP A 156 1.56 4.76 -13.19
CA ASP A 156 0.39 5.54 -12.82
C ASP A 156 0.62 6.28 -11.50
N GLU A 157 1.01 7.55 -11.61
CA GLU A 157 1.22 8.43 -10.46
C GLU A 157 -0.07 8.80 -9.73
N THR A 158 -1.26 8.54 -10.32
CA THR A 158 -2.55 8.84 -9.67
C THR A 158 -2.87 7.93 -8.50
N LEU A 159 -2.10 6.84 -8.33
CA LEU A 159 -2.19 5.93 -7.19
C LEU A 159 -1.76 6.59 -5.87
N PHE A 160 -1.00 7.68 -5.93
CA PHE A 160 -0.47 8.36 -4.75
C PHE A 160 -1.13 9.73 -4.58
N PRO A 161 -1.41 10.15 -3.33
CA PRO A 161 -2.05 11.44 -3.08
C PRO A 161 -1.13 12.63 -3.39
N PHE A 162 0.18 12.41 -3.36
CA PHE A 162 1.20 13.44 -3.59
C PHE A 162 2.34 12.91 -4.46
N SER A 163 2.94 13.81 -5.24
CA SER A 163 4.22 13.53 -5.88
C SER A 163 5.31 13.40 -4.82
N LEU A 164 6.21 12.42 -5.02
CA LEU A 164 7.33 12.17 -4.13
C LEU A 164 8.31 13.35 -4.08
N THR A 165 8.58 13.99 -5.22
CA THR A 165 9.47 15.15 -5.29
C THR A 165 8.88 16.34 -4.54
N GLU A 166 7.60 16.66 -4.78
CA GLU A 166 6.89 17.75 -4.11
C GLU A 166 6.85 17.56 -2.58
N ALA A 167 6.62 16.34 -2.13
CA ALA A 167 6.59 16.03 -0.70
C ALA A 167 7.96 16.27 -0.03
N ILE A 168 9.05 15.89 -0.69
CA ILE A 168 10.42 16.04 -0.17
C ILE A 168 10.88 17.50 -0.23
N GLU A 169 10.50 18.27 -1.25
CA GLU A 169 10.74 19.71 -1.29
C GLU A 169 10.04 20.43 -0.13
N LYS A 170 8.77 20.09 0.13
CA LYS A 170 8.03 20.62 1.28
C LYS A 170 8.64 20.19 2.62
N LEU A 171 9.24 19.01 2.70
CA LEU A 171 9.96 18.56 3.90
C LEU A 171 11.10 19.52 4.24
N GLN A 172 11.86 19.97 3.23
CA GLN A 172 12.98 20.88 3.42
C GLN A 172 12.53 22.28 3.87
N ILE A 173 11.36 22.74 3.39
CA ILE A 173 10.85 24.08 3.65
C ILE A 173 10.14 24.16 5.01
N ASP A 174 9.27 23.18 5.31
CA ASP A 174 8.34 23.27 6.44
C ASP A 174 8.92 22.71 7.75
N VAL A 175 9.95 21.86 7.70
CA VAL A 175 10.56 21.25 8.90
C VAL A 175 11.72 22.10 9.41
N PRO A 176 11.75 22.47 10.71
CA PRO A 176 12.87 23.18 11.31
C PRO A 176 14.19 22.42 11.16
N ARG A 177 15.29 23.13 10.86
CA ARG A 177 16.62 22.53 10.62
C ARG A 177 17.09 21.66 11.78
N ASP A 178 16.80 22.05 13.02
CA ASP A 178 17.19 21.32 14.22
C ASP A 178 16.50 19.95 14.33
N SER A 179 15.26 19.85 13.83
CA SER A 179 14.46 18.63 13.85
C SER A 179 14.65 17.78 12.58
N LEU A 180 15.05 18.40 11.47
CA LEU A 180 15.19 17.74 10.16
C LEU A 180 16.09 16.51 10.21
N ALA A 181 17.19 16.56 10.96
CA ALA A 181 18.10 15.42 11.10
C ALA A 181 17.45 14.22 11.83
N GLY A 182 16.56 14.47 12.78
CA GLY A 182 15.78 13.41 13.45
C GLY A 182 14.73 12.83 12.51
N VAL A 183 14.00 13.70 11.82
CA VAL A 183 12.97 13.35 10.83
C VAL A 183 13.56 12.47 9.72
N LEU A 184 14.68 12.87 9.12
CA LEU A 184 15.34 12.12 8.04
C LEU A 184 15.79 10.73 8.51
N ARG A 185 16.40 10.63 9.69
CA ARG A 185 16.79 9.33 10.27
C ARG A 185 15.59 8.39 10.47
N THR A 186 14.49 8.93 10.97
CA THR A 186 13.24 8.18 11.12
C THR A 186 12.67 7.76 9.76
N LEU A 187 12.62 8.66 8.78
CA LEU A 187 12.11 8.34 7.43
C LEU A 187 12.94 7.24 6.75
N PHE A 188 14.28 7.31 6.83
CA PHE A 188 15.14 6.22 6.36
C PHE A 188 14.83 4.91 7.09
N THR A 189 14.70 4.93 8.41
CA THR A 189 14.43 3.70 9.18
C THR A 189 13.10 3.04 8.78
N VAL A 190 12.06 3.83 8.51
CA VAL A 190 10.77 3.32 8.03
C VAL A 190 10.88 2.77 6.61
N ILE A 191 11.40 3.57 5.68
CA ILE A 191 11.46 3.22 4.24
C ILE A 191 12.43 2.05 4.03
N ASP A 192 13.64 2.12 4.60
CA ASP A 192 14.66 1.08 4.47
C ASP A 192 14.25 -0.19 5.21
N GLY A 193 13.48 -0.07 6.29
CA GLY A 193 12.89 -1.21 6.98
C GLY A 193 11.95 -2.02 6.08
N VAL A 194 11.14 -1.34 5.26
CA VAL A 194 10.29 -1.99 4.25
C VAL A 194 11.12 -2.48 3.07
N LEU A 195 12.07 -1.70 2.56
CA LEU A 195 12.93 -2.10 1.45
C LEU A 195 13.75 -3.36 1.79
N ALA A 196 14.29 -3.46 3.00
CA ALA A 196 15.07 -4.63 3.43
C ALA A 196 14.23 -5.91 3.48
N GLN A 197 12.96 -5.81 3.91
CA GLN A 197 12.05 -6.95 4.06
C GLN A 197 10.65 -6.61 3.56
N PRO A 198 10.46 -6.51 2.23
CA PRO A 198 9.20 -6.03 1.67
C PRO A 198 8.07 -6.98 2.01
N SER A 199 8.27 -8.27 2.19
CA SER A 199 7.19 -9.20 2.53
C SER A 199 6.80 -9.23 4.02
N ASN A 200 7.51 -8.51 4.89
CA ASN A 200 7.29 -8.59 6.34
C ASN A 200 6.18 -7.61 6.79
N PRO A 201 5.02 -8.09 7.29
CA PRO A 201 3.90 -7.24 7.70
C PRO A 201 4.27 -6.29 8.84
N LYS A 202 5.22 -6.66 9.71
CA LYS A 202 5.61 -5.82 10.85
C LYS A 202 6.33 -4.55 10.44
N LYS A 203 7.11 -4.61 9.35
CA LYS A 203 7.86 -3.45 8.83
C LYS A 203 6.96 -2.51 8.01
N ARG A 204 5.81 -3.00 7.54
CA ARG A 204 4.80 -2.26 6.79
C ARG A 204 3.77 -1.53 7.63
N ARG A 205 3.82 -1.69 8.96
CA ARG A 205 2.85 -1.08 9.89
C ARG A 205 3.57 -0.32 10.99
N LEU A 206 3.01 0.82 11.37
CA LEU A 206 3.56 1.66 12.43
C LEU A 206 2.43 2.26 13.28
N ARG A 207 2.48 2.07 14.60
CA ARG A 207 1.44 2.55 15.53
C ARG A 207 1.41 4.07 15.56
N LYS A 208 0.23 4.69 15.41
CA LYS A 208 0.08 6.15 15.57
C LYS A 208 0.34 6.60 17.02
N ALA A 209 0.02 5.74 17.99
CA ALA A 209 0.23 6.00 19.42
C ALA A 209 1.70 5.98 19.86
N ASN A 210 2.64 5.60 18.99
CA ASN A 210 4.05 5.55 19.34
C ASN A 210 4.64 6.98 19.48
N SER A 211 5.14 7.33 20.67
CA SER A 211 5.68 8.66 20.96
C SER A 211 6.98 8.99 20.24
N SER A 212 7.88 8.01 20.03
CA SER A 212 9.12 8.21 19.25
C SER A 212 8.80 8.58 17.81
N PHE A 213 7.89 7.84 17.18
CA PHE A 213 7.49 8.15 15.82
C PHE A 213 6.70 9.47 15.73
N HIS A 214 5.77 9.70 16.66
CA HIS A 214 4.95 10.90 16.66
C HIS A 214 5.79 12.17 16.85
N SER A 215 6.76 12.16 17.76
CA SER A 215 7.64 13.31 18.00
C SER A 215 8.56 13.63 16.82
N GLN A 216 9.03 12.62 16.06
CA GLN A 216 9.97 12.86 14.96
C GLN A 216 9.28 13.09 13.61
N VAL A 217 8.22 12.36 13.29
CA VAL A 217 7.55 12.44 11.97
C VAL A 217 6.08 12.80 12.11
N GLY A 218 5.36 12.22 13.08
CA GLY A 218 3.92 12.41 13.20
C GLY A 218 3.46 13.84 13.48
N GLN A 219 4.30 14.67 14.13
CA GLN A 219 3.99 16.08 14.39
C GLN A 219 4.18 16.98 13.16
N PHE A 220 5.01 16.57 12.19
CA PHE A 220 5.33 17.37 11.03
C PHE A 220 4.50 16.91 9.82
N ARG A 221 3.55 17.74 9.39
CA ARG A 221 2.68 17.40 8.25
C ARG A 221 3.46 17.16 6.95
N ALA A 222 4.57 17.85 6.74
CA ALA A 222 5.43 17.62 5.58
C ALA A 222 6.10 16.23 5.61
N ALA A 223 6.49 15.73 6.79
CA ALA A 223 7.06 14.40 6.94
C ALA A 223 6.01 13.30 6.73
N VAL A 224 4.79 13.51 7.23
CA VAL A 224 3.65 12.63 6.95
C VAL A 224 3.35 12.56 5.45
N ARG A 225 3.38 13.70 4.73
CA ARG A 225 3.20 13.72 3.27
C ARG A 225 4.25 12.90 2.53
N VAL A 226 5.50 12.85 3.00
CA VAL A 226 6.53 11.99 2.40
C VAL A 226 6.17 10.52 2.58
N MET A 227 5.63 10.12 3.73
CA MET A 227 5.13 8.76 3.94
C MET A 227 3.95 8.43 3.01
N GLU A 228 2.99 9.34 2.89
CA GLU A 228 1.84 9.19 1.98
C GLU A 228 2.28 9.12 0.52
N ALA A 229 3.22 9.97 0.12
CA ALA A 229 3.81 9.96 -1.22
C ALA A 229 4.59 8.66 -1.48
N ALA A 230 5.24 8.07 -0.47
CA ALA A 230 5.92 6.78 -0.59
C ALA A 230 4.96 5.57 -0.67
N GLY A 231 3.70 5.73 -0.21
CA GLY A 231 2.66 4.69 -0.27
C GLY A 231 2.14 4.21 1.08
N PHE A 232 2.43 4.90 2.19
CA PHE A 232 1.75 4.65 3.46
C PHE A 232 0.38 5.31 3.48
N CYS A 233 -0.59 4.66 4.12
CA CYS A 233 -1.92 5.20 4.34
C CYS A 233 -2.32 5.04 5.81
N GLU A 234 -3.20 5.90 6.29
CA GLU A 234 -3.79 5.71 7.62
C GLU A 234 -4.75 4.53 7.58
N GLY A 235 -4.68 3.64 8.56
CA GLY A 235 -5.46 2.42 8.62
C GLY A 235 -5.69 1.93 10.04
N LYS A 236 -6.78 1.19 10.25
CA LYS A 236 -7.04 0.45 11.48
C LYS A 236 -6.58 -0.99 11.27
N MET A 237 -5.81 -1.53 12.19
CA MET A 237 -5.40 -2.93 12.15
C MET A 237 -5.73 -3.59 13.48
N ARG A 238 -6.11 -4.86 13.43
CA ARG A 238 -6.27 -5.66 14.65
C ARG A 238 -4.87 -5.97 15.20
N ASP A 239 -4.59 -5.51 16.41
CA ASP A 239 -3.32 -5.83 17.07
C ASP A 239 -3.30 -7.34 17.42
N PRO A 240 -2.28 -8.11 16.99
CA PRO A 240 -2.11 -9.49 17.41
C PRO A 240 -2.06 -9.67 18.93
N ALA A 241 -1.64 -8.64 19.68
CA ALA A 241 -1.51 -8.68 21.13
C ALA A 241 -2.83 -8.41 21.86
N SER A 242 -3.52 -7.30 21.55
CA SER A 242 -4.74 -6.91 22.28
C SER A 242 -6.03 -7.46 21.67
N GLY A 243 -6.00 -7.87 20.40
CA GLY A 243 -7.20 -8.24 19.63
C GLY A 243 -8.13 -7.06 19.32
N LEU A 244 -7.81 -5.85 19.79
CA LEU A 244 -8.55 -4.62 19.53
C LEU A 244 -8.07 -3.95 18.25
N LEU A 245 -8.95 -3.13 17.66
CA LEU A 245 -8.60 -2.26 16.54
C LEU A 245 -7.85 -1.04 17.07
N ASP A 246 -6.66 -0.81 16.53
CA ASP A 246 -5.83 0.34 16.85
C ASP A 246 -5.45 1.08 15.56
N ASP A 247 -5.05 2.34 15.68
CA ASP A 247 -4.72 3.20 14.55
C ASP A 247 -3.23 3.05 14.16
N PHE A 248 -3.00 2.73 12.90
CA PHE A 248 -1.68 2.51 12.30
C PHE A 248 -1.49 3.33 11.02
N TRP A 249 -0.23 3.63 10.72
CA TRP A 249 0.23 3.85 9.35
C TRP A 249 0.51 2.49 8.73
N VAL A 250 -0.11 2.19 7.60
CA VAL A 250 -0.04 0.88 6.93
C VAL A 250 0.38 1.07 5.48
N MET A 251 1.27 0.21 5.00
CA MET A 251 1.61 0.08 3.59
C MET A 251 1.05 -1.24 3.06
N ASP A 252 -0.09 -1.17 2.37
CA ASP A 252 -0.73 -2.34 1.80
C ASP A 252 0.05 -2.87 0.59
N THR A 253 0.47 -1.99 -0.31
CA THR A 253 1.28 -2.36 -1.47
C THR A 253 2.66 -1.72 -1.38
N ALA A 254 3.69 -2.56 -1.22
CA ALA A 254 5.07 -2.09 -1.21
C ALA A 254 5.59 -2.00 -2.65
N TYR A 255 5.67 -0.77 -3.18
CA TYR A 255 6.25 -0.47 -4.49
C TYR A 255 7.76 -0.28 -4.36
N VAL A 256 8.53 -1.34 -4.59
CA VAL A 256 9.97 -1.38 -4.29
C VAL A 256 10.76 -0.34 -5.07
N MET A 257 10.44 -0.10 -6.34
CA MET A 257 11.10 0.96 -7.12
C MET A 257 10.81 2.34 -6.55
N ARG A 258 9.56 2.65 -6.23
CA ARG A 258 9.17 3.94 -5.64
C ARG A 258 9.83 4.19 -4.28
N LEU A 259 9.93 3.15 -3.44
CA LEU A 259 10.63 3.23 -2.17
C LEU A 259 12.14 3.44 -2.36
N THR A 260 12.71 2.83 -3.40
CA THR A 260 14.10 3.05 -3.80
C THR A 260 14.32 4.49 -4.24
N ASP A 261 13.42 5.06 -5.04
CA ASP A 261 13.46 6.47 -5.44
C ASP A 261 13.33 7.40 -4.24
N ALA A 262 12.44 7.08 -3.30
CA ALA A 262 12.26 7.83 -2.05
C ALA A 262 13.54 7.86 -1.22
N HIS A 263 14.21 6.71 -1.09
CA HIS A 263 15.51 6.64 -0.42
C HIS A 263 16.55 7.56 -1.09
N HIS A 264 16.69 7.51 -2.42
CA HIS A 264 17.67 8.36 -3.12
C HIS A 264 17.37 9.85 -2.96
N LEU A 265 16.10 10.26 -3.08
CA LEU A 265 15.71 11.66 -2.93
C LEU A 265 15.92 12.15 -1.49
N LEU A 266 15.62 11.31 -0.50
CA LEU A 266 15.93 11.61 0.90
C LEU A 266 17.45 11.65 1.16
N ALA A 267 18.24 10.80 0.50
CA ALA A 267 19.70 10.82 0.60
C ALA A 267 20.29 12.11 0.05
N GLN A 268 19.77 12.60 -1.08
CA GLN A 268 20.13 13.92 -1.62
C GLN A 268 19.79 15.02 -0.61
N LEU A 269 18.58 15.02 -0.04
CA LEU A 269 18.21 16.03 0.96
C LEU A 269 19.08 15.95 2.23
N ALA A 270 19.40 14.74 2.67
CA ALA A 270 20.27 14.51 3.83
C ALA A 270 21.68 15.04 3.60
N GLU A 271 22.24 14.84 2.41
CA GLU A 271 23.54 15.40 2.00
C GLU A 271 23.53 16.94 2.09
N HIS A 272 22.49 17.59 1.56
CA HIS A 272 22.33 19.05 1.66
C HIS A 272 22.16 19.54 3.10
N ALA A 273 21.57 18.71 3.97
CA ALA A 273 21.39 19.00 5.39
C ALA A 273 22.61 18.62 6.26
N GLY A 274 23.67 18.03 5.68
CA GLY A 274 24.83 17.54 6.44
C GLY A 274 24.55 16.31 7.31
N VAL A 275 23.47 15.57 7.01
CA VAL A 275 23.06 14.37 7.75
C VAL A 275 23.59 13.13 7.02
N PRO A 276 24.23 12.17 7.70
CA PRO A 276 24.71 10.97 7.06
C PRO A 276 23.54 10.10 6.58
N ALA A 277 23.44 9.91 5.26
CA ALA A 277 22.47 8.99 4.67
C ALA A 277 22.95 7.52 4.81
N PRO A 278 22.07 6.58 5.20
CA PRO A 278 22.40 5.16 5.17
C PRO A 278 22.54 4.65 3.73
N PRO A 279 23.35 3.61 3.48
CA PRO A 279 23.35 2.96 2.19
C PRO A 279 22.04 2.21 1.96
N LEU A 280 21.63 2.08 0.70
CA LEU A 280 20.47 1.27 0.33
C LEU A 280 20.58 -0.14 0.93
N PRO A 281 19.53 -0.64 1.59
CA PRO A 281 19.52 -2.00 2.05
C PRO A 281 19.56 -2.94 0.85
N SER A 282 20.42 -3.96 0.91
CA SER A 282 20.45 -5.05 -0.07
C SER A 282 19.17 -5.88 0.08
N SER A 283 18.06 -5.37 -0.42
CA SER A 283 16.91 -6.21 -0.75
C SER A 283 17.37 -7.07 -1.92
N GLY A 284 17.09 -8.37 -1.93
CA GLY A 284 17.48 -9.29 -3.02
C GLY A 284 16.91 -8.95 -4.41
N PHE A 285 16.44 -7.73 -4.63
CA PHE A 285 16.07 -7.13 -5.89
C PHE A 285 17.31 -6.76 -6.71
N ASN A 286 17.56 -7.52 -7.77
CA ASN A 286 18.51 -7.15 -8.82
C ASN A 286 17.72 -6.53 -10.00
N PRO A 287 17.93 -5.24 -10.32
CA PRO A 287 17.23 -4.57 -11.42
C PRO A 287 17.51 -5.24 -12.77
N TYR A 288 18.70 -5.81 -12.98
CA TYR A 288 19.03 -6.51 -14.24
C TYR A 288 18.41 -7.91 -14.35
N SER A 289 18.07 -8.54 -13.23
CA SER A 289 17.32 -9.79 -13.22
C SER A 289 15.81 -9.56 -13.40
N SER A 290 15.32 -8.38 -13.01
CA SER A 290 13.89 -8.05 -12.99
C SER A 290 13.42 -7.29 -14.26
N SER A 291 14.34 -6.65 -14.98
CA SER A 291 14.04 -5.85 -16.19
C SER A 291 14.04 -6.61 -17.53
N ILE A 292 14.46 -7.89 -17.58
CA ILE A 292 14.47 -8.66 -18.85
C ILE A 292 13.11 -9.33 -19.15
N VAL A 293 12.12 -9.21 -18.28
CA VAL A 293 10.79 -9.76 -18.53
C VAL A 293 9.82 -8.64 -18.92
N SER A 294 9.73 -8.33 -20.22
CA SER A 294 8.44 -8.05 -20.89
C SER A 294 8.59 -7.87 -22.41
N ALA A 295 8.64 -9.01 -23.10
CA ALA A 295 7.74 -9.27 -24.24
C ALA A 295 6.78 -10.44 -23.96
N SER A 296 7.03 -11.24 -22.92
CA SER A 296 6.17 -12.35 -22.48
C SER A 296 5.96 -12.26 -20.96
N GLY A 297 4.82 -11.70 -20.55
CA GLY A 297 4.54 -11.27 -19.17
C GLY A 297 4.27 -12.38 -18.15
N THR A 298 5.24 -13.26 -17.87
CA THR A 298 5.02 -14.41 -16.95
C THR A 298 5.86 -14.42 -15.68
N SER A 299 6.71 -13.41 -15.42
CA SER A 299 7.57 -13.41 -14.23
C SER A 299 7.40 -12.17 -13.34
N LEU A 300 6.25 -11.52 -13.41
CA LEU A 300 6.04 -10.28 -12.68
C LEU A 300 5.20 -10.52 -11.42
N SER A 301 5.90 -10.41 -10.29
CA SER A 301 5.41 -10.38 -8.91
C SER A 301 5.21 -11.73 -8.21
N GLN A 302 5.99 -11.92 -7.14
CA GLN A 302 5.51 -12.62 -5.96
C GLN A 302 4.45 -11.72 -5.30
N VAL A 303 3.28 -11.52 -5.91
CA VAL A 303 2.15 -10.98 -5.15
C VAL A 303 1.76 -12.10 -4.17
N ALA A 304 2.02 -11.86 -2.89
CA ALA A 304 1.48 -12.66 -1.80
C ALA A 304 0.07 -12.15 -1.44
N GLY A 305 -0.69 -12.93 -0.67
CA GLY A 305 -2.05 -12.54 -0.24
C GLY A 305 -3.14 -12.77 -1.29
N GLN A 306 -4.34 -12.21 -1.04
CA GLN A 306 -5.53 -12.44 -1.86
C GLN A 306 -5.36 -11.95 -3.30
N HIS A 307 -4.69 -10.82 -3.49
CA HIS A 307 -4.42 -10.25 -4.81
C HIS A 307 -3.49 -11.15 -5.64
N GLY A 308 -2.64 -11.93 -4.98
CA GLY A 308 -1.74 -12.89 -5.62
C GLY A 308 -2.47 -14.14 -6.07
N GLN A 309 -3.43 -14.60 -5.28
CA GLN A 309 -4.31 -15.70 -5.66
C GLN A 309 -5.18 -15.32 -6.86
N MET A 310 -5.76 -14.12 -6.86
CA MET A 310 -6.58 -13.62 -7.97
C MET A 310 -5.78 -13.54 -9.28
N ARG A 311 -4.56 -12.99 -9.25
CA ARG A 311 -3.67 -12.95 -10.42
C ARG A 311 -3.22 -14.33 -10.88
N LYS A 312 -3.04 -15.30 -9.99
CA LYS A 312 -2.73 -16.69 -10.37
C LYS A 312 -3.88 -17.33 -11.13
N ILE A 313 -5.12 -17.10 -10.67
CA ILE A 313 -6.33 -17.59 -11.32
C ILE A 313 -6.48 -16.94 -12.71
N GLU A 314 -6.32 -15.62 -12.80
CA GLU A 314 -6.38 -14.89 -14.07
C GLU A 314 -5.31 -15.38 -15.06
N ASN A 315 -4.06 -15.55 -14.61
CA ASN A 315 -2.98 -16.06 -15.46
C ASN A 315 -3.25 -17.49 -15.94
N ALA A 316 -3.82 -18.35 -15.10
CA ALA A 316 -4.22 -19.69 -15.50
C ALA A 316 -5.31 -19.66 -16.59
N GLN A 317 -6.30 -18.78 -16.45
CA GLN A 317 -7.34 -18.58 -17.46
C GLN A 317 -6.77 -18.00 -18.77
N LEU A 318 -5.82 -17.06 -18.67
CA LEU A 318 -5.18 -16.46 -19.85
C LEU A 318 -4.35 -17.49 -20.60
N LYS A 319 -3.62 -18.35 -19.88
CA LYS A 319 -2.85 -19.45 -20.46
C LYS A 319 -3.75 -20.46 -21.19
N GLU A 320 -4.90 -20.78 -20.62
CA GLU A 320 -5.86 -21.66 -21.29
C GLU A 320 -6.46 -21.01 -22.55
N LYS A 321 -6.79 -19.72 -22.52
CA LYS A 321 -7.25 -18.97 -23.71
C LYS A 321 -6.19 -18.90 -24.80
N ILE A 322 -4.91 -18.73 -24.44
CA ILE A 322 -3.79 -18.76 -25.38
C ILE A 322 -3.71 -20.15 -26.02
N ARG A 323 -3.73 -21.22 -25.21
CA ARG A 323 -3.71 -22.60 -25.71
C ARG A 323 -4.87 -22.89 -26.67
N GLN A 324 -6.09 -22.46 -26.32
CA GLN A 324 -7.26 -22.61 -27.19
C GLN A 324 -7.10 -21.84 -28.51
N ARG A 325 -6.53 -20.64 -28.48
CA ARG A 325 -6.23 -19.87 -29.69
C ARG A 325 -5.14 -20.53 -30.54
N GLU A 326 -4.09 -21.05 -29.92
CA GLU A 326 -3.04 -21.80 -30.62
C GLU A 326 -3.62 -23.04 -31.33
N GLN A 327 -4.50 -23.78 -30.64
CA GLN A 327 -5.18 -24.93 -31.23
C GLN A 327 -6.11 -24.54 -32.38
N LEU A 328 -6.85 -23.44 -32.25
CA LEU A 328 -7.71 -22.92 -33.32
C LEU A 328 -6.90 -22.46 -34.55
N LEU A 329 -5.74 -21.86 -34.32
CA LEU A 329 -4.80 -21.47 -35.39
C LEU A 329 -4.22 -22.71 -36.10
N GLU A 330 -3.91 -23.77 -35.34
CA GLU A 330 -3.42 -25.03 -35.90
C GLU A 330 -4.49 -25.73 -36.77
N THR A 331 -5.77 -25.60 -36.42
CA THR A 331 -6.90 -26.09 -37.24
C THR A 331 -7.33 -25.13 -38.36
N GLY A 332 -6.58 -24.07 -38.66
CA GLY A 332 -6.87 -23.18 -39.79
C GLY A 332 -7.94 -22.11 -39.53
N GLY A 333 -8.40 -21.95 -38.28
CA GLY A 333 -9.17 -20.78 -37.85
C GLY A 333 -10.49 -20.53 -38.59
N GLY A 334 -11.39 -21.50 -38.61
CA GLY A 334 -12.75 -21.31 -39.12
C GLY A 334 -13.56 -22.60 -39.13
N GLU A 335 -14.89 -22.48 -39.16
CA GLU A 335 -15.77 -23.59 -39.56
C GLU A 335 -15.46 -23.94 -41.03
N GLU A 336 -15.33 -25.23 -41.36
CA GLU A 336 -15.07 -25.66 -42.74
C GLU A 336 -16.22 -25.18 -43.64
N VAL A 337 -16.00 -24.09 -44.38
CA VAL A 337 -16.94 -23.64 -45.41
C VAL A 337 -16.74 -24.57 -46.60
N PRO A 338 -17.75 -25.37 -47.00
CA PRO A 338 -17.64 -26.22 -48.18
C PRO A 338 -17.47 -25.32 -49.40
N LEU A 339 -16.23 -25.24 -49.89
CA LEU A 339 -15.94 -24.60 -51.16
C LEU A 339 -16.54 -25.50 -52.23
N SER A 340 -17.67 -25.09 -52.81
CA SER A 340 -18.19 -25.64 -54.05
C SER A 340 -17.60 -24.83 -55.21
N PRO A 341 -16.41 -25.20 -55.74
CA PRO A 341 -15.83 -24.47 -56.86
C PRO A 341 -16.74 -24.65 -58.07
N ALA A 342 -17.47 -23.60 -58.43
CA ALA A 342 -18.20 -23.56 -59.67
C ALA A 342 -17.21 -23.30 -60.80
N VAL A 343 -16.89 -24.36 -61.56
CA VAL A 343 -16.11 -24.22 -62.79
C VAL A 343 -17.05 -23.69 -63.86
N TYR A 344 -16.94 -22.40 -64.15
CA TYR A 344 -17.66 -21.78 -65.26
C TYR A 344 -16.83 -21.88 -66.54
N ALA A 345 -17.43 -22.34 -67.63
CA ALA A 345 -16.84 -22.14 -68.94
C ALA A 345 -16.83 -20.63 -69.25
N LEU A 346 -15.76 -20.11 -69.84
CA LEU A 346 -15.58 -18.68 -70.17
C LEU A 346 -16.78 -18.08 -70.94
N GLU A 347 -17.46 -18.92 -71.70
CA GLU A 347 -18.64 -18.58 -72.50
C GLU A 347 -19.90 -18.39 -71.63
N GLU A 348 -20.08 -19.24 -70.61
CA GLU A 348 -21.17 -19.11 -69.63
C GLU A 348 -20.99 -17.85 -68.77
N LEU A 349 -19.74 -17.49 -68.47
CA LEU A 349 -19.40 -16.29 -67.72
C LEU A 349 -19.76 -15.02 -68.50
N ARG A 350 -19.45 -14.98 -69.81
CA ARG A 350 -19.88 -13.88 -70.70
C ARG A 350 -21.39 -13.81 -70.87
N GLN A 351 -22.07 -14.95 -70.95
CA GLN A 351 -23.53 -14.97 -71.06
C GLN A 351 -24.20 -14.46 -69.78
N ARG A 352 -23.68 -14.84 -68.60
CA ARG A 352 -24.12 -14.30 -67.32
C ARG A 352 -23.88 -12.81 -67.20
N GLU A 353 -22.67 -12.34 -67.53
CA GLU A 353 -22.34 -10.92 -67.46
C GLU A 353 -23.25 -10.09 -68.40
N LYS A 354 -23.59 -10.64 -69.57
CA LYS A 354 -24.53 -10.02 -70.50
C LYS A 354 -25.98 -10.04 -69.99
N ALA A 355 -26.40 -11.13 -69.34
CA ALA A 355 -27.73 -11.25 -68.75
C ALA A 355 -27.89 -10.34 -67.52
N GLU A 356 -26.86 -10.23 -66.68
CA GLU A 356 -26.81 -9.37 -65.51
C GLU A 356 -26.77 -7.90 -65.91
N LYS A 357 -26.02 -7.56 -66.96
CA LYS A 357 -26.04 -6.20 -67.54
C LYS A 357 -27.39 -5.86 -68.18
N ALA A 358 -28.09 -6.84 -68.73
CA ALA A 358 -29.44 -6.66 -69.25
C ALA A 358 -30.48 -6.54 -68.12
N SER A 359 -30.33 -7.28 -67.01
CA SER A 359 -31.21 -7.15 -65.85
C SER A 359 -31.01 -5.82 -65.12
N LEU A 360 -29.77 -5.36 -64.97
CA LEU A 360 -29.44 -4.02 -64.44
C LEU A 360 -29.96 -2.89 -65.34
N ALA A 361 -29.95 -3.09 -66.66
CA ALA A 361 -30.54 -2.14 -67.61
C ALA A 361 -32.08 -2.15 -67.55
N HIS A 362 -32.70 -3.25 -67.14
CA HIS A 362 -34.15 -3.36 -66.98
C HIS A 362 -34.62 -2.85 -65.62
N GLU A 363 -33.86 -3.08 -64.54
CA GLU A 363 -34.12 -2.51 -63.21
C GLU A 363 -33.95 -0.98 -63.18
N SER A 364 -33.16 -0.40 -64.09
CA SER A 364 -33.02 1.07 -64.20
C SER A 364 -34.12 1.75 -65.02
N SER A 365 -35.02 0.99 -65.66
CA SER A 365 -36.16 1.54 -66.43
C SER A 365 -37.50 1.52 -65.72
N ASP A 366 -37.63 0.84 -64.57
CA ASP A 366 -38.89 0.63 -63.84
C ASP A 366 -38.83 1.20 -62.40
N VAL A 367 -38.53 2.50 -62.27
CA VAL A 367 -38.68 3.23 -60.99
C VAL A 367 -39.49 4.51 -61.20
N ASP A 368 -40.80 4.35 -61.33
CA ASP A 368 -41.78 5.37 -60.94
C ASP A 368 -42.79 4.69 -60.00
N GLU A 369 -43.19 5.40 -58.95
CA GLU A 369 -44.07 5.01 -57.84
C GLU A 369 -43.45 4.25 -56.63
N ALA A 370 -43.28 5.00 -55.54
CA ALA A 370 -42.91 4.59 -54.18
C ALA A 370 -44.09 3.86 -53.45
N PRO A 371 -44.08 3.52 -52.12
CA PRO A 371 -43.05 3.68 -51.08
C PRO A 371 -42.85 2.47 -50.13
N ALA A 372 -41.70 2.40 -49.43
CA ALA A 372 -41.60 2.16 -47.96
C ALA A 372 -40.23 1.59 -47.54
N GLY A 373 -39.61 2.24 -46.54
CA GLY A 373 -38.72 1.56 -45.59
C GLY A 373 -37.26 1.98 -45.54
N GLU A 374 -36.92 3.27 -45.64
CA GLU A 374 -35.52 3.71 -45.53
C GLU A 374 -35.03 3.80 -44.08
N LYS A 375 -34.03 2.96 -43.77
CA LYS A 375 -33.05 3.21 -42.71
C LYS A 375 -32.22 4.43 -43.12
N PRO A 376 -31.82 5.32 -42.20
CA PRO A 376 -31.17 6.57 -42.56
C PRO A 376 -29.72 6.33 -43.02
N THR A 377 -29.52 6.19 -44.33
CA THR A 377 -28.20 6.31 -44.95
C THR A 377 -27.88 7.78 -45.12
N LEU A 378 -26.90 8.26 -44.36
CA LEU A 378 -26.42 9.64 -44.41
C LEU A 378 -25.98 9.99 -45.84
N THR A 379 -26.59 11.03 -46.42
CA THR A 379 -26.26 11.48 -47.77
C THR A 379 -24.88 12.13 -47.81
N ALA A 380 -24.25 12.20 -48.98
CA ALA A 380 -22.96 12.86 -49.15
C ALA A 380 -22.95 14.34 -48.69
N ALA A 381 -24.12 15.00 -48.75
CA ALA A 381 -24.32 16.35 -48.21
C ALA A 381 -24.30 16.40 -46.68
N ASP A 382 -24.81 15.36 -46.00
CA ASP A 382 -24.77 15.26 -44.54
C ASP A 382 -23.35 14.97 -44.04
N ILE A 383 -22.60 14.14 -44.76
CA ILE A 383 -21.18 13.89 -44.46
C ILE A 383 -20.36 15.17 -44.64
N ALA A 384 -20.66 15.99 -45.64
CA ALA A 384 -20.00 17.29 -45.85
C ALA A 384 -20.33 18.29 -44.72
N ARG A 385 -21.60 18.36 -44.28
CA ARG A 385 -22.01 19.18 -43.12
C ARG A 385 -21.34 18.73 -41.82
N ILE A 386 -21.23 17.42 -41.58
CA ILE A 386 -20.55 16.88 -40.39
C ILE A 386 -19.06 17.23 -40.41
N LYS A 387 -18.40 17.16 -41.57
CA LYS A 387 -17.00 17.58 -41.72
C LYS A 387 -16.82 19.09 -41.48
N GLU A 388 -17.74 19.92 -41.93
CA GLU A 388 -17.68 21.37 -41.69
C GLU A 388 -17.89 21.73 -40.22
N VAL A 389 -18.81 21.05 -39.53
CA VAL A 389 -19.05 21.23 -38.08
C VAL A 389 -17.82 20.78 -37.26
N LYS A 390 -17.16 19.69 -37.65
CA LYS A 390 -15.94 19.21 -36.99
C LYS A 390 -14.78 20.21 -37.16
N MET A 391 -14.63 20.77 -38.37
CA MET A 391 -13.62 21.79 -38.66
C MET A 391 -13.90 23.12 -37.93
N ARG A 392 -15.17 23.52 -37.76
CA ARG A 392 -15.53 24.70 -36.96
C ARG A 392 -15.27 24.49 -35.46
N ARG A 393 -15.48 23.27 -34.92
CA ARG A 393 -15.16 22.96 -33.52
C ARG A 393 -13.66 22.98 -33.24
N GLU A 394 -12.83 22.47 -34.14
CA GLU A 394 -11.36 22.57 -34.01
C GLU A 394 -10.86 24.02 -34.06
N LYS A 395 -11.41 24.86 -34.96
CA LYS A 395 -11.07 26.29 -35.01
C LYS A 395 -11.57 27.06 -33.78
N SER A 396 -12.73 26.68 -33.21
CA SER A 396 -13.24 27.28 -31.96
C SER A 396 -12.36 26.92 -30.76
N LEU A 397 -11.89 25.68 -30.68
CA LEU A 397 -10.98 25.21 -29.61
C LEU A 397 -9.61 25.88 -29.72
N SER A 398 -9.05 26.05 -30.93
CA SER A 398 -7.77 26.75 -31.12
C SER A 398 -7.87 28.26 -30.76
N CYS A 399 -9.01 28.90 -31.05
CA CYS A 399 -9.23 30.31 -30.73
C CYS A 399 -9.46 30.55 -29.22
N THR A 400 -10.04 29.57 -28.51
CA THR A 400 -10.27 29.62 -27.05
C THR A 400 -8.96 29.39 -26.29
N VAL A 401 -8.07 28.51 -26.79
CA VAL A 401 -6.74 28.28 -26.21
C VAL A 401 -5.81 29.50 -26.40
N GLN A 402 -5.88 30.20 -27.54
CA GLN A 402 -5.10 31.43 -27.76
C GLN A 402 -5.59 32.63 -26.94
N THR A 403 -6.90 32.74 -26.68
CA THR A 403 -7.46 33.81 -25.84
C THR A 403 -7.21 33.59 -24.34
N TRP A 404 -7.20 32.34 -23.87
CA TRP A 404 -6.81 32.02 -22.48
C TRP A 404 -5.31 32.26 -22.23
N SER A 405 -4.45 31.93 -23.20
CA SER A 405 -3.00 32.19 -23.10
C SER A 405 -2.68 33.70 -23.07
N SER A 406 -3.42 34.52 -23.83
CA SER A 406 -3.24 35.97 -23.83
C SER A 406 -3.83 36.67 -22.58
N SER A 407 -4.86 36.08 -21.95
CA SER A 407 -5.44 36.61 -20.71
C SER A 407 -4.63 36.26 -19.46
N LEU A 408 -3.90 35.14 -19.45
CA LEU A 408 -3.01 34.78 -18.33
C LEU A 408 -1.73 35.64 -18.30
N PHE A 409 -1.27 36.13 -19.46
CA PHE A 409 -0.06 36.96 -19.55
C PHE A 409 -0.29 38.44 -19.19
N ARG A 410 -1.55 38.89 -19.01
CA ARG A 410 -1.91 40.29 -18.71
C ARG A 410 -2.33 40.56 -17.25
N ARG A 411 -2.19 39.58 -16.35
CA ARG A 411 -2.47 39.73 -14.91
C ARG A 411 -1.27 39.32 -14.04
N SER A 412 -0.08 39.84 -14.36
CA SER A 412 1.00 40.02 -13.39
C SER A 412 1.19 41.52 -13.18
N PRO A 413 0.88 42.07 -11.98
CA PRO A 413 1.29 43.42 -11.63
C PRO A 413 2.75 43.39 -11.14
N PHE A 414 3.63 44.06 -11.87
CA PHE A 414 4.74 44.82 -11.29
C PHE A 414 4.54 46.27 -11.70
#